data_AF-Q9Y7U8-F1
#
_entry.id   AF-Q9Y7U8-F1
#
_cell.length_a   1.000
_cell.length_b   1.000
_cell.length_c   1.000
_cell.angle_alpha   90.00
_cell.angle_beta   90.00
_cell.angle_gamma   90.00
#
_symmetry.space_group_name_H-M   'P 1'
#
loop_
_entity.id
_entity.type
_entity.pdbx_description
1 polymer ?
#
loop_
_entity_poly.entity_id
_entity_poly.type
_entity_poly.pdbx_seq_one_letter_code
_entity_poly.pdbx_strand_id
1 'polypeptide(L)'
;MPFIESMAPLSRAITRGISQFSCYSNTLVLRSSRNSSSSLVKRSYVSSRVSPKKPQHNSDATSSAQKVANKTHTSSVLPGTILKGLCIKAGGVDPVAREDHEYPEWLWSLLDEPAPNSKTARSHARKSAIRAANFLTKK
;
A
#
# COMPACT_ATOMS: atom_id res chain seq x y z
N MET A 1 -27.98 20.45 -45.24
CA MET A 1 -28.46 21.25 -44.10
C MET A 1 -27.36 21.35 -43.05
N PRO A 2 -26.52 22.40 -43.07
CA PRO A 2 -25.49 22.63 -42.07
C PRO A 2 -26.05 23.53 -40.95
N PHE A 3 -26.00 23.07 -39.70
CA PHE A 3 -26.29 23.89 -38.53
C PHE A 3 -24.96 24.25 -37.85
N ILE A 4 -24.60 25.53 -37.97
CA ILE A 4 -23.43 26.18 -37.38
C ILE A 4 -23.92 26.94 -36.16
N GLU A 5 -23.44 26.61 -34.97
CA GLU A 5 -23.58 27.45 -33.76
C GLU A 5 -22.31 27.21 -32.91
N SER A 6 -21.30 28.09 -32.94
CA SER A 6 -21.21 29.48 -32.47
C SER A 6 -20.95 29.58 -30.96
N MET A 7 -19.82 30.25 -30.64
CA MET A 7 -19.48 30.97 -29.38
C MET A 7 -19.01 30.11 -28.19
N ALA A 8 -18.00 30.48 -27.38
CA ALA A 8 -16.94 31.50 -27.37
C ALA A 8 -16.06 31.16 -26.14
N PRO A 9 -14.75 31.47 -26.10
CA PRO A 9 -13.92 31.23 -24.93
C PRO A 9 -13.91 32.46 -24.00
N LEU A 10 -14.32 32.30 -22.74
CA LEU A 10 -14.25 33.36 -21.73
C LEU A 10 -13.14 33.06 -20.71
N SER A 11 -12.00 33.71 -20.93
CA SER A 11 -10.93 33.91 -19.96
C SER A 11 -11.46 34.60 -18.70
N ARG A 12 -11.16 34.05 -17.53
CA ARG A 12 -11.17 34.81 -16.27
C ARG A 12 -9.91 34.48 -15.46
N ALA A 13 -8.96 35.40 -15.50
CA ALA A 13 -7.93 35.57 -14.49
C ALA A 13 -8.59 36.21 -13.25
N ILE A 14 -8.35 35.68 -12.05
CA ILE A 14 -8.67 36.36 -10.79
C ILE A 14 -7.46 36.32 -9.86
N THR A 15 -7.15 37.54 -9.43
CA THR A 15 -6.00 38.05 -8.72
C THR A 15 -6.07 37.77 -7.22
N ARG A 16 -4.89 37.83 -6.59
CA ARG A 16 -4.57 37.72 -5.15
C ARG A 16 -5.48 38.56 -4.23
N GLY A 17 -5.91 37.98 -3.11
CA GLY A 17 -6.51 38.67 -1.95
C GLY A 17 -6.57 37.72 -0.74
N ILE A 18 -5.68 37.90 0.26
CA ILE A 18 -5.97 38.50 1.57
C ILE A 18 -7.09 37.77 2.33
N SER A 19 -6.74 36.96 3.33
CA SER A 19 -7.47 36.97 4.60
C SER A 19 -6.64 36.31 5.70
N GLN A 20 -6.29 37.11 6.70
CA GLN A 20 -5.74 36.65 7.96
C GLN A 20 -6.84 35.93 8.74
N PHE A 21 -6.63 34.66 9.09
CA PHE A 21 -7.41 34.01 10.14
C PHE A 21 -6.62 34.11 11.45
N SER A 22 -6.93 35.18 12.18
CA SER A 22 -6.79 35.28 13.63
C SER A 22 -7.94 34.51 14.29
N CYS A 23 -7.72 34.04 15.53
CA CYS A 23 -8.59 33.29 16.45
C CYS A 23 -8.95 31.86 15.98
N TYR A 24 -8.72 30.79 16.76
CA TYR A 24 -9.22 30.56 18.11
C TYR A 24 -8.18 29.88 19.02
N SER A 25 -7.88 30.54 20.14
CA SER A 25 -7.32 29.91 21.33
C SER A 25 -8.36 28.95 21.92
N ASN A 26 -8.13 27.64 21.80
CA ASN A 26 -8.77 26.65 22.66
C ASN A 26 -7.71 26.07 23.59
N THR A 27 -7.63 26.62 24.79
CA THR A 27 -6.88 26.09 25.93
C THR A 27 -7.53 24.79 26.39
N LEU A 28 -7.01 23.65 25.91
CA LEU A 28 -7.34 22.34 26.46
C LEU A 28 -6.59 22.16 27.79
N VAL A 29 -7.31 22.38 28.90
CA VAL A 29 -6.88 21.99 30.24
C VAL A 29 -6.92 20.46 30.35
N LEU A 30 -5.78 19.78 30.21
CA LEU A 30 -5.68 18.36 30.52
C LEU A 30 -5.68 18.17 32.05
N ARG A 31 -6.85 17.84 32.59
CA ARG A 31 -7.04 17.35 33.95
C ARG A 31 -6.42 15.96 34.06
N SER A 32 -5.23 15.88 34.65
CA SER A 32 -4.59 14.64 35.05
C SER A 32 -5.37 14.00 36.20
N SER A 33 -6.15 12.97 35.92
CA SER A 33 -6.76 12.10 36.94
C SER A 33 -5.94 10.83 37.04
N ARG A 34 -5.30 10.67 38.19
CA ARG A 34 -4.55 9.50 38.61
C ARG A 34 -5.55 8.35 38.78
N ASN A 35 -5.47 7.32 37.95
CA ASN A 35 -5.90 6.00 38.38
C ASN A 35 -4.78 5.00 38.11
N SER A 36 -4.14 4.68 39.22
CA SER A 36 -3.13 3.66 39.44
C SER A 36 -3.75 2.29 39.25
N SER A 37 -3.25 1.49 38.31
CA SER A 37 -3.32 0.01 38.26
C SER A 37 -2.61 -0.49 36.99
N SER A 38 -1.27 -0.45 36.97
CA SER A 38 -0.47 -1.08 35.92
C SER A 38 -0.32 -2.58 36.20
N SER A 39 -1.14 -3.42 35.57
CA SER A 39 -0.83 -4.85 35.46
C SER A 39 0.33 -5.04 34.48
N LEU A 40 1.49 -5.38 35.03
CA LEU A 40 2.71 -5.68 34.29
C LEU A 40 2.54 -7.00 33.51
N VAL A 41 2.01 -6.93 32.29
CA VAL A 41 2.12 -8.05 31.34
C VAL A 41 3.51 -7.98 30.68
N LYS A 42 4.48 -8.66 31.30
CA LYS A 42 5.82 -8.85 30.73
C LYS A 42 5.72 -9.80 29.54
N ARG A 43 5.68 -9.25 28.32
CA ARG A 43 5.84 -10.05 27.09
C ARG A 43 7.33 -10.28 26.83
N SER A 44 7.81 -11.49 27.12
CA SER A 44 9.13 -11.95 26.68
C SER A 44 9.06 -12.32 25.21
N TYR A 45 10.07 -11.89 24.44
CA TYR A 45 10.31 -12.37 23.09
C TYR A 45 11.53 -13.29 23.13
N VAL A 46 11.36 -14.51 22.66
CA VAL A 46 12.46 -15.44 22.39
C VAL A 46 13.19 -14.90 21.15
N SER A 47 14.44 -14.49 21.34
CA SER A 47 15.33 -14.07 20.26
C SER A 47 16.11 -15.29 19.77
N SER A 48 15.61 -15.96 18.73
CA SER A 48 16.38 -16.95 17.99
C SER A 48 17.30 -16.22 17.01
N ARG A 49 18.61 -16.23 17.30
CA ARG A 49 19.65 -15.79 16.38
C ARG A 49 19.68 -16.74 15.19
N VAL A 50 19.18 -16.30 14.04
CA VAL A 50 19.34 -17.02 12.77
C VAL A 50 20.64 -16.53 12.16
N SER A 51 21.65 -17.41 12.10
CA SER A 51 22.91 -17.15 11.42
C SER A 51 22.67 -16.94 9.92
N PRO A 52 23.26 -15.90 9.29
CA PRO A 52 23.13 -15.72 7.85
C PRO A 52 23.99 -16.78 7.13
N LYS A 53 23.36 -17.80 6.57
CA LYS A 53 23.97 -18.58 5.49
C LYS A 53 23.93 -17.72 4.22
N LYS A 54 25.11 -17.37 3.69
CA LYS A 54 25.26 -16.78 2.35
C LYS A 54 24.62 -17.70 1.31
N PRO A 55 23.72 -17.23 0.43
CA PRO A 55 23.39 -17.95 -0.78
C PRO A 55 24.51 -17.74 -1.80
N GLN A 56 25.20 -18.81 -2.17
CA GLN A 56 26.00 -18.87 -3.40
C GLN A 56 25.02 -18.88 -4.58
N HIS A 57 24.92 -17.77 -5.31
CA HIS A 57 24.23 -17.76 -6.60
C HIS A 57 25.29 -18.02 -7.66
N ASN A 58 25.15 -19.16 -8.34
CA ASN A 58 25.96 -19.50 -9.51
C ASN A 58 25.72 -18.42 -10.58
N SER A 59 26.82 -17.79 -10.99
CA SER A 59 26.88 -16.84 -12.07
C SER A 59 27.02 -17.59 -13.39
N ASP A 60 25.96 -17.60 -14.19
CA ASP A 60 26.09 -17.67 -15.64
C ASP A 60 25.52 -16.40 -16.26
N ALA A 61 26.48 -15.55 -16.64
CA ALA A 61 26.54 -14.64 -17.76
C ALA A 61 25.24 -14.35 -18.55
N THR A 62 24.88 -13.06 -18.67
CA THR A 62 25.02 -12.27 -19.92
C THR A 62 23.97 -11.15 -20.02
N SER A 63 24.46 -9.92 -20.20
CA SER A 63 23.82 -8.75 -20.82
C SER A 63 22.83 -7.90 -20.01
N SER A 64 23.41 -6.87 -19.40
CA SER A 64 22.78 -5.59 -19.11
C SER A 64 22.36 -4.87 -20.40
N ALA A 65 21.06 -4.84 -20.71
CA ALA A 65 20.49 -3.91 -21.67
C ALA A 65 19.02 -3.62 -21.36
N GLN A 66 18.69 -2.33 -21.40
CA GLN A 66 17.42 -1.70 -21.05
C GLN A 66 16.21 -2.37 -21.72
N LYS A 67 15.21 -2.78 -20.92
CA LYS A 67 13.87 -3.04 -21.45
C LYS A 67 12.83 -2.76 -20.37
N VAL A 68 11.97 -1.78 -20.65
CA VAL A 68 10.61 -1.69 -20.11
C VAL A 68 9.91 -3.01 -20.46
N ALA A 69 10.16 -4.03 -19.66
CA ALA A 69 9.50 -5.32 -19.79
C ALA A 69 8.17 -5.17 -19.05
N ASN A 70 7.08 -5.06 -19.81
CA ASN A 70 5.77 -5.48 -19.31
C ASN A 70 6.00 -6.85 -18.67
N LYS A 71 5.94 -6.91 -17.34
CA LYS A 71 6.10 -8.14 -16.58
C LYS A 71 4.96 -9.02 -17.05
N THR A 72 5.25 -9.95 -17.96
CA THR A 72 4.28 -10.96 -18.36
C THR A 72 3.81 -11.62 -17.08
N HIS A 73 2.52 -11.46 -16.78
CA HIS A 73 1.91 -11.81 -15.50
C HIS A 73 1.81 -13.34 -15.42
N THR A 74 2.94 -14.00 -15.24
CA THR A 74 3.00 -15.45 -15.10
C THR A 74 2.62 -15.78 -13.67
N SER A 75 1.54 -16.54 -13.49
CA SER A 75 1.25 -17.11 -12.18
C SER A 75 2.37 -18.06 -11.75
N SER A 76 2.59 -18.18 -10.44
CA SER A 76 3.49 -19.18 -9.89
C SER A 76 2.83 -20.56 -9.77
N VAL A 77 1.51 -20.62 -9.92
CA VAL A 77 0.69 -21.82 -9.70
C VAL A 77 0.22 -22.34 -11.04
N LEU A 78 0.57 -23.59 -11.37
CA LEU A 78 0.13 -24.22 -12.61
C LEU A 78 -1.38 -24.43 -12.63
N PRO A 79 -2.03 -24.34 -13.80
CA PRO A 79 -3.44 -24.72 -13.94
C PRO A 79 -3.65 -26.18 -13.52
N GLY A 80 -4.78 -26.47 -12.89
CA GLY A 80 -5.10 -27.79 -12.34
C GLY A 80 -4.61 -28.02 -10.89
N THR A 81 -3.87 -27.09 -10.30
CA THR A 81 -3.39 -27.23 -8.92
C THR A 81 -4.55 -27.08 -7.91
N ILE A 82 -4.73 -28.05 -7.01
CA ILE A 82 -5.72 -27.95 -5.93
C ILE A 82 -5.23 -26.96 -4.87
N LEU A 83 -5.98 -25.88 -4.66
CA LEU A 83 -5.66 -24.84 -3.69
C LEU A 83 -6.16 -25.24 -2.29
N LYS A 84 -5.29 -25.92 -1.55
CA LYS A 84 -5.60 -26.54 -0.25
C LYS A 84 -6.02 -25.51 0.80
N GLY A 85 -7.03 -25.85 1.60
CA GLY A 85 -7.43 -25.10 2.79
C GLY A 85 -8.20 -23.81 2.51
N LEU A 86 -8.76 -23.66 1.29
CA LEU A 86 -9.64 -22.54 0.96
C LEU A 86 -11.10 -22.85 1.29
N CYS A 87 -11.49 -24.13 1.32
CA CYS A 87 -12.86 -24.49 1.63
C CYS A 87 -13.15 -24.43 3.14
N ILE A 88 -14.08 -23.55 3.53
CA ILE A 88 -14.53 -23.42 4.93
C ILE A 88 -15.72 -24.33 5.27
N LYS A 89 -16.35 -24.94 4.27
CA LYS A 89 -17.53 -25.80 4.45
C LYS A 89 -17.06 -27.22 4.71
N ALA A 90 -17.64 -27.88 5.73
CA ALA A 90 -17.42 -29.31 5.94
C ALA A 90 -17.88 -30.10 4.71
N GLY A 91 -17.02 -30.97 4.20
CA GLY A 91 -17.29 -31.76 2.99
C GLY A 91 -17.22 -30.98 1.67
N GLY A 92 -16.85 -29.70 1.69
CA GLY A 92 -16.61 -28.95 0.46
C GLY A 92 -15.25 -29.30 -0.15
N VAL A 93 -15.19 -29.25 -1.48
CA VAL A 93 -13.96 -29.51 -2.24
C VAL A 93 -13.13 -28.23 -2.31
N ASP A 94 -11.82 -28.34 -2.16
CA ASP A 94 -10.90 -27.23 -2.39
C ASP A 94 -10.89 -26.85 -3.89
N PRO A 95 -10.92 -25.55 -4.23
CA PRO A 95 -11.00 -25.12 -5.62
C PRO A 95 -9.70 -25.45 -6.37
N VAL A 96 -9.86 -25.72 -7.66
CA VAL A 96 -8.75 -26.00 -8.58
C VAL A 96 -8.34 -24.71 -9.27
N ALA A 97 -7.03 -24.44 -9.36
CA ALA A 97 -6.48 -23.32 -10.10
C ALA A 97 -6.81 -23.45 -11.59
N ARG A 98 -7.29 -22.36 -12.20
CA ARG A 98 -7.62 -22.25 -13.63
C ARG A 98 -6.43 -21.68 -14.40
N GLU A 99 -6.55 -21.56 -15.71
CA GLU A 99 -5.52 -20.93 -16.55
C GLU A 99 -5.48 -19.41 -16.34
N ASP A 100 -4.31 -18.80 -16.50
CA ASP A 100 -4.08 -17.38 -16.15
C ASP A 100 -5.02 -16.40 -16.85
N HIS A 101 -5.44 -16.73 -18.08
CA HIS A 101 -6.34 -15.92 -18.89
C HIS A 101 -7.82 -16.09 -18.54
N GLU A 102 -8.18 -17.13 -17.79
CA GLU A 102 -9.55 -17.33 -17.31
C GLU A 102 -9.84 -16.46 -16.08
N TYR A 103 -8.79 -15.97 -15.43
CA TYR A 103 -8.89 -14.96 -14.38
C TYR A 103 -9.02 -13.55 -14.99
N PRO A 104 -9.82 -12.67 -14.38
CA PRO A 104 -9.94 -11.30 -14.85
C PRO A 104 -8.61 -10.53 -14.84
N GLU A 105 -8.40 -9.66 -15.83
CA GLU A 105 -7.18 -8.87 -16.00
C GLU A 105 -6.78 -8.04 -14.77
N TRP A 106 -7.76 -7.56 -13.99
CA TRP A 106 -7.49 -6.75 -12.80
C TRP A 106 -6.66 -7.51 -11.75
N LEU A 107 -6.76 -8.84 -11.69
CA LEU A 107 -6.02 -9.69 -10.75
C LEU A 107 -4.51 -9.47 -10.90
N TRP A 108 -4.08 -9.32 -12.15
CA TRP A 108 -2.67 -9.27 -12.53
C TRP A 108 -2.04 -7.90 -12.26
N SER A 109 -2.83 -6.83 -12.24
CA SER A 109 -2.39 -5.47 -11.87
C SER A 109 -2.31 -5.20 -10.35
N LEU A 110 -2.78 -6.12 -9.50
CA LEU A 110 -2.85 -5.88 -8.04
C LEU A 110 -1.48 -5.70 -7.37
N LEU A 111 -0.44 -6.29 -7.93
CA LEU A 111 0.93 -6.24 -7.40
C LEU A 111 1.75 -5.08 -7.97
N ASP A 112 1.17 -4.29 -8.87
CA ASP A 112 1.84 -3.13 -9.42
C ASP A 112 2.00 -2.04 -8.35
N GLU A 113 3.10 -1.28 -8.47
CA GLU A 113 3.35 -0.19 -7.54
C GLU A 113 2.24 0.87 -7.64
N PRO A 114 1.70 1.34 -6.50
CA PRO A 114 0.65 2.33 -6.52
C PRO A 114 1.18 3.62 -7.16
N ALA A 115 0.40 4.22 -8.06
CA ALA A 115 0.76 5.50 -8.67
C ALA A 115 1.15 6.54 -7.58
N PRO A 116 2.14 7.42 -7.83
CA PRO A 116 2.71 8.30 -6.79
C PRO A 116 1.67 9.21 -6.14
N ASN A 117 0.64 9.60 -6.89
CA ASN A 117 -0.45 10.47 -6.43
C ASN A 117 -1.67 9.69 -5.89
N SER A 118 -1.61 8.36 -5.85
CA SER A 118 -2.71 7.52 -5.38
C SER A 118 -2.97 7.66 -3.88
N LYS A 119 -4.19 7.33 -3.45
CA LYS A 119 -4.55 7.26 -2.02
C LYS A 119 -3.66 6.28 -1.26
N THR A 120 -3.30 5.15 -1.88
CA THR A 120 -2.42 4.12 -1.31
C THR A 120 -1.00 4.67 -1.06
N ALA A 121 -0.40 5.35 -2.04
CA ALA A 121 0.93 5.95 -1.91
C ALA A 121 0.97 7.03 -0.81
N ARG A 122 0.00 7.97 -0.81
CA ARG A 122 -0.12 9.00 0.23
C ARG A 122 -0.32 8.40 1.63
N SER A 123 -1.12 7.35 1.73
CA SER A 123 -1.34 6.62 3.00
C SER A 123 -0.05 6.01 3.53
N HIS A 124 0.75 5.38 2.65
CA HIS A 124 2.04 4.81 3.01
C HIS A 124 3.04 5.86 3.51
N ALA A 125 3.16 7.00 2.79
CA ALA A 125 4.00 8.12 3.18
C ALA A 125 3.57 8.75 4.52
N ARG A 126 2.25 8.91 4.74
CA ARG A 126 1.74 9.38 6.04
C ARG A 126 2.11 8.41 7.17
N LYS A 127 1.99 7.10 6.92
CA LYS A 127 2.32 6.05 7.91
C LYS A 127 3.81 6.02 8.22
N SER A 128 4.70 6.21 7.24
CA SER A 128 6.14 6.31 7.51
C SER A 128 6.49 7.57 8.30
N ALA A 129 5.90 8.73 7.98
CA ALA A 129 6.10 9.97 8.72
C ALA A 129 5.65 9.87 10.20
N ILE A 130 4.47 9.30 10.45
CA ILE A 130 3.98 9.06 11.82
C ILE A 130 4.90 8.11 12.58
N ARG A 131 5.38 7.04 11.93
CA ARG A 131 6.34 6.10 12.55
C ARG A 131 7.66 6.80 12.93
N ALA A 132 8.18 7.66 12.06
CA ALA A 132 9.40 8.43 12.35
C ALA A 132 9.20 9.42 13.50
N ALA A 133 8.07 10.16 13.51
CA ALA A 133 7.74 11.09 14.58
C ALA A 133 7.59 10.38 15.93
N ASN A 134 6.88 9.25 15.98
CA ASN A 134 6.67 8.49 17.21
C ASN A 134 7.92 7.78 17.75
N PHE A 135 8.87 7.44 16.87
CA PHE A 135 10.12 6.81 17.29
C PHE A 135 10.98 7.78 18.10
N LEU A 136 11.01 9.06 17.71
CA LEU A 136 11.86 10.08 18.34
C LEU A 136 11.25 10.70 19.60
N THR A 137 9.94 10.62 19.80
CA THR A 137 9.25 11.20 20.97
C THR A 137 9.23 10.31 22.20
N LYS A 138 9.79 9.09 22.14
CA LYS A 138 9.72 8.07 23.19
C LYS A 138 10.93 8.01 24.15
N LYS A 139 11.63 9.14 24.33
CA LYS A 139 12.74 9.27 25.29
C LYS A 139 12.24 9.76 26.64
#